data_AF-H7FWK6-F1
#
_entry.id   AF-H7FWK6-F1
#
_cell.length_a   1.000
_cell.length_b   1.000
_cell.length_c   1.000
_cell.angle_alpha   90.00
_cell.angle_beta   90.00
_cell.angle_gamma   90.00
#
_symmetry.space_group_name_H-M   'P 1'
#
loop_
_entity.id
_entity.type
_entity.pdbx_description
1 polymer ?
#
loop_
_entity_poly.entity_id
_entity_poly.type
_entity_poly.pdbx_seq_one_letter_code
_entity_poly.pdbx_strand_id
1 'polypeptide(L)'
;MNKMKTTIGILAMAVLSLTVSCKDNKESQHSEEAHSGEMEVHDHSEMNHDNSDGHHNGSESAERAIEASTQKSPATTPIIESYLQIKNALASDNKEAATKGASAMLAAISSFDMTKIDEAQHKEYMEIIESAKEHAEHIAKSPIDHQREHFETLSTDVMDLVTLLGTDKTLYQDYCPMKKVSWLSETKEIKNPFYGSKMLTCGSVKKQIN
;
A
#
# COMPACT_ATOMS: atom_id res chain seq x y z
N MET A 1 -39.71 26.94 -14.77
CA MET A 1 -39.96 25.87 -15.76
C MET A 1 -39.42 26.33 -17.11
N ASN A 2 -38.29 25.78 -17.55
CA ASN A 2 -37.78 25.92 -18.91
C ASN A 2 -37.02 24.64 -19.28
N LYS A 3 -37.13 24.28 -20.55
CA LYS A 3 -37.26 22.92 -21.07
C LYS A 3 -35.94 22.15 -21.20
N MET A 4 -36.02 20.88 -20.82
CA MET A 4 -35.07 19.79 -21.03
C MET A 4 -34.90 19.51 -22.53
N LYS A 5 -33.65 19.35 -23.00
CA LYS A 5 -33.33 18.77 -24.31
C LYS A 5 -32.37 17.60 -24.08
N THR A 6 -32.92 16.39 -24.17
CA THR A 6 -32.19 15.13 -24.09
C THR A 6 -31.79 14.73 -25.51
N THR A 7 -30.49 14.64 -25.79
CA THR A 7 -29.98 14.10 -27.05
C THR A 7 -29.33 12.75 -26.76
N ILE A 8 -30.03 11.69 -27.16
CA ILE A 8 -29.55 10.31 -27.20
C ILE A 8 -28.74 10.17 -28.48
N GLY A 9 -27.42 9.97 -28.36
CA GLY A 9 -26.53 9.62 -29.46
C GLY A 9 -26.07 8.18 -29.30
N ILE A 10 -26.74 7.26 -29.99
CA ILE A 10 -26.27 5.88 -30.20
C ILE A 10 -25.36 5.92 -31.43
N LEU A 11 -24.11 5.46 -31.34
CA LEU A 11 -23.38 5.03 -32.53
C LEU A 11 -22.33 3.96 -32.24
N ALA A 12 -22.67 2.75 -32.69
CA ALA A 12 -21.87 1.66 -33.24
C ALA A 12 -20.54 1.25 -32.57
N MET A 13 -20.55 0.02 -32.04
CA MET A 13 -19.36 -0.80 -31.82
C MET A 13 -18.67 -1.14 -33.13
N ALA A 14 -17.33 -1.06 -33.14
CA ALA A 14 -16.49 -1.78 -34.09
C ALA A 14 -15.50 -2.64 -33.29
N VAL A 15 -15.79 -3.93 -33.18
CA VAL A 15 -14.88 -4.94 -32.65
C VAL A 15 -13.99 -5.39 -33.80
N LEU A 16 -12.72 -4.97 -33.77
CA LEU A 16 -11.68 -5.47 -34.67
C LEU A 16 -10.97 -6.64 -33.98
N SER A 17 -11.46 -7.84 -34.24
CA SER A 17 -10.75 -9.08 -33.96
C SER A 17 -9.59 -9.26 -34.94
N LEU A 18 -8.35 -9.21 -34.45
CA LEU A 18 -7.18 -9.62 -35.23
C LEU A 18 -6.95 -11.12 -35.04
N THR A 19 -6.92 -11.81 -36.18
CA THR A 19 -6.76 -13.25 -36.35
C THR A 19 -5.33 -13.69 -36.05
N VAL A 20 -5.20 -14.71 -35.21
CA VAL A 20 -3.97 -15.48 -35.00
C VAL A 20 -3.58 -16.18 -36.30
N SER A 21 -2.33 -15.99 -36.72
CA SER A 21 -1.72 -16.67 -37.86
C SER A 21 -1.13 -18.01 -37.40
N CYS A 22 -1.62 -19.10 -37.98
CA CYS A 22 -1.05 -20.44 -37.82
C CYS A 22 0.24 -20.56 -38.62
N LYS A 23 1.30 -21.08 -37.98
CA LYS A 23 2.46 -21.66 -38.65
C LYS A 23 2.53 -23.14 -38.29
N ASP A 24 2.24 -23.99 -39.27
CA ASP A 24 2.46 -25.43 -39.19
C ASP A 24 3.96 -25.74 -39.15
N ASN A 25 4.37 -26.64 -38.26
CA ASN A 25 5.23 -27.75 -38.65
C ASN A 25 5.20 -28.92 -37.65
N LYS A 26 4.79 -30.08 -38.19
CA LYS A 26 5.11 -31.47 -37.85
C LYS A 26 4.66 -32.11 -36.52
N GLU A 27 3.82 -33.13 -36.70
CA GLU A 27 3.89 -34.51 -36.15
C GLU A 27 4.55 -34.68 -34.77
N SER A 28 3.91 -35.29 -33.77
CA SER A 28 3.32 -36.63 -33.85
C SER A 28 2.54 -36.99 -32.57
N GLN A 29 1.42 -37.67 -32.80
CA GLN A 29 0.77 -38.80 -32.08
C GLN A 29 0.81 -38.92 -30.55
N HIS A 30 -0.41 -39.14 -30.04
CA HIS A 30 -0.81 -39.61 -28.71
C HIS A 30 -0.78 -41.16 -28.68
N SER A 31 -0.33 -41.78 -27.58
CA SER A 31 -0.99 -42.96 -26.99
C SER A 31 -0.40 -43.31 -25.61
N GLU A 32 -1.30 -43.77 -24.75
CA GLU A 32 -1.10 -44.28 -23.39
C GLU A 32 -0.46 -45.68 -23.39
N GLU A 33 0.36 -46.01 -22.37
CA GLU A 33 0.19 -47.19 -21.50
C GLU A 33 1.32 -47.32 -20.46
N ALA A 34 0.97 -47.93 -19.33
CA ALA A 34 1.80 -48.15 -18.15
C ALA A 34 2.54 -49.51 -18.19
N HIS A 35 3.75 -49.59 -17.64
CA HIS A 35 4.10 -50.42 -16.45
C HIS A 35 5.62 -50.59 -16.22
N SER A 36 5.96 -50.59 -14.91
CA SER A 36 7.00 -51.35 -14.21
C SER A 36 8.50 -51.16 -14.53
N GLY A 37 9.28 -50.86 -13.50
CA GLY A 37 10.73 -51.09 -13.47
C GLY A 37 11.45 -50.19 -12.46
N GLU A 38 11.96 -50.79 -11.38
CA GLU A 38 12.55 -50.15 -10.21
C GLU A 38 13.97 -49.56 -10.43
N MET A 39 14.25 -48.51 -9.64
CA MET A 39 15.51 -48.15 -8.97
C MET A 39 16.82 -48.04 -9.78
N GLU A 40 17.29 -46.80 -9.98
CA GLU A 40 18.68 -46.44 -9.67
C GLU A 40 18.71 -45.07 -8.97
N VAL A 41 19.33 -45.07 -7.81
CA VAL A 41 19.58 -43.91 -6.95
C VAL A 41 20.71 -43.09 -7.57
N HIS A 42 20.42 -41.87 -8.01
CA HIS A 42 21.47 -40.87 -8.23
C HIS A 42 21.39 -39.82 -7.12
N ASP A 43 22.45 -39.86 -6.32
CA ASP A 43 22.84 -38.90 -5.29
C ASP A 43 22.98 -37.50 -5.89
N HIS A 44 22.14 -36.58 -5.41
CA HIS A 44 22.32 -35.15 -5.62
C HIS A 44 22.52 -34.53 -4.25
N SER A 45 23.80 -34.36 -3.98
CA SER A 45 24.37 -33.79 -2.79
C SER A 45 23.70 -32.46 -2.43
N GLU A 46 23.43 -32.36 -1.13
CA GLU A 46 23.05 -31.20 -0.35
C GLU A 46 23.50 -29.85 -0.95
N MET A 47 22.55 -29.06 -1.44
CA MET A 47 22.67 -27.60 -1.43
C MET A 47 22.00 -27.09 -0.17
N ASN A 48 22.81 -26.91 0.89
CA ASN A 48 22.44 -26.09 2.04
C ASN A 48 22.25 -24.64 1.55
N HIS A 49 21.01 -24.28 1.24
CA HIS A 49 20.62 -22.87 1.26
C HIS A 49 20.40 -22.49 2.71
N ASP A 50 21.48 -22.03 3.33
CA ASP A 50 21.48 -21.27 4.57
C ASP A 50 20.78 -19.93 4.30
N ASN A 51 19.43 -19.95 4.26
CA ASN A 51 18.63 -18.74 4.37
C ASN A 51 18.67 -18.29 5.82
N SER A 52 19.82 -17.73 6.19
CA SER A 52 19.92 -16.79 7.29
C SER A 52 19.27 -15.47 6.85
N ASP A 53 17.94 -15.48 6.67
CA ASP A 53 17.15 -14.26 6.69
C ASP A 53 16.78 -13.99 8.15
N GLY A 54 17.79 -13.46 8.85
CA GLY A 54 17.62 -12.88 10.16
C GLY A 54 16.61 -11.73 10.12
N HIS A 55 15.90 -11.61 11.23
CA HIS A 55 15.09 -10.47 11.64
C HIS A 55 13.65 -10.40 11.12
N HIS A 56 12.84 -11.41 11.46
CA HIS A 56 11.53 -11.08 12.03
C HIS A 56 11.74 -10.57 13.46
N ASN A 57 12.28 -9.35 13.58
CA ASN A 57 12.05 -8.60 14.80
C ASN A 57 10.59 -8.17 14.72
N GLY A 58 9.73 -8.89 15.44
CA GLY A 58 8.45 -8.35 15.87
C GLY A 58 8.77 -7.12 16.70
N SER A 59 8.97 -5.99 16.01
CA SER A 59 9.19 -4.70 16.61
C SER A 59 7.89 -4.38 17.34
N GLU A 60 7.87 -4.68 18.64
CA GLU A 60 7.29 -3.73 19.56
C GLU A 60 7.98 -2.41 19.21
N SER A 61 7.30 -1.63 18.36
CA SER A 61 7.74 -0.32 17.93
C SER A 61 7.96 0.46 19.22
N ALA A 62 9.22 0.56 19.63
CA ALA A 62 9.63 1.48 20.66
C ALA A 62 9.22 2.84 20.11
N GLU A 63 8.15 3.38 20.68
CA GLU A 63 7.53 4.62 20.21
C GLU A 63 8.62 5.68 20.17
N ARG A 64 8.95 6.12 18.96
CA ARG A 64 10.02 7.08 18.73
C ARG A 64 9.55 8.39 19.37
N ALA A 65 10.29 8.88 20.36
CA ALA A 65 9.90 10.09 21.09
C ALA A 65 10.15 11.32 20.21
N ILE A 66 9.19 11.64 19.35
CA ILE A 66 9.20 12.83 18.49
C ILE A 66 8.55 13.99 19.25
N GLU A 67 9.21 15.15 19.26
CA GLU A 67 8.62 16.36 19.81
C GLU A 67 7.43 16.80 18.95
N ALA A 68 6.24 16.82 19.54
CA ALA A 68 5.02 17.15 18.83
C ALA A 68 4.99 18.63 18.41
N SER A 69 4.79 18.89 17.12
CA SER A 69 4.54 20.22 16.58
C SER A 69 3.19 20.76 17.06
N THR A 70 3.18 22.05 17.40
CA THR A 70 1.95 22.81 17.69
C THR A 70 1.44 23.57 16.46
N GLN A 71 2.13 23.44 15.33
CA GLN A 71 1.86 24.21 14.11
C GLN A 71 0.96 23.42 13.16
N LYS A 72 0.06 24.11 12.46
CA LYS A 72 -0.61 23.54 11.28
C LYS A 72 0.33 23.66 10.09
N SER A 73 0.62 22.54 9.42
CA SER A 73 1.47 22.55 8.22
C SER A 73 0.69 22.10 6.99
N PRO A 74 0.40 23.01 6.02
CA PRO A 74 -0.15 22.61 4.73
C PRO A 74 0.88 21.89 3.85
N ALA A 75 2.18 21.96 4.19
CA ALA A 75 3.24 21.32 3.41
C ALA A 75 3.12 19.78 3.42
N THR A 76 2.54 19.20 4.48
CA THR A 76 2.33 17.74 4.60
C THR A 76 1.09 17.25 3.87
N THR A 77 0.19 18.14 3.44
CA THR A 77 -1.11 17.75 2.85
C THR A 77 -0.99 16.78 1.66
N PRO A 78 -0.10 16.98 0.66
CA PRO A 78 0.01 16.06 -0.47
C PRO A 78 0.40 14.63 -0.08
N ILE A 79 1.28 14.50 0.93
CA ILE A 79 1.71 13.20 1.47
C ILE A 79 0.55 12.54 2.23
N ILE A 80 -0.14 13.30 3.08
CA ILE A 80 -1.29 12.81 3.86
C ILE A 80 -2.45 12.40 2.95
N GLU A 81 -2.79 13.16 1.92
CA GLU A 81 -3.87 12.79 0.97
C GLU A 81 -3.54 11.50 0.22
N SER A 82 -2.29 11.33 -0.20
CA SER A 82 -1.84 10.11 -0.86
C SER A 82 -1.87 8.91 0.11
N TYR A 83 -1.49 9.09 1.37
CA TYR A 83 -1.64 8.10 2.43
C TYR A 83 -3.11 7.67 2.60
N LEU A 84 -4.02 8.65 2.71
CA LEU A 84 -5.45 8.38 2.87
C LEU A 84 -6.04 7.66 1.65
N GLN A 85 -5.53 7.93 0.45
CA GLN A 85 -5.89 7.17 -0.75
C GLN A 85 -5.47 5.69 -0.64
N ILE A 86 -4.24 5.40 -0.18
CA ILE A 86 -3.78 4.02 0.05
C ILE A 86 -4.68 3.35 1.10
N LYS A 87 -4.87 4.00 2.25
CA LYS A 87 -5.71 3.51 3.36
C LYS A 87 -7.12 3.14 2.88
N ASN A 88 -7.79 4.05 2.18
CA ASN A 88 -9.15 3.84 1.70
C ASN A 88 -9.22 2.73 0.65
N ALA A 89 -8.23 2.64 -0.24
CA ALA A 89 -8.15 1.58 -1.22
C ALA A 89 -8.02 0.20 -0.54
N LEU A 90 -7.13 0.06 0.44
CA LEU A 90 -6.93 -1.19 1.19
C LEU A 90 -8.16 -1.60 2.01
N ALA A 91 -8.86 -0.62 2.61
CA ALA A 91 -10.13 -0.87 3.31
C ALA A 91 -11.24 -1.36 2.35
N SER A 92 -11.17 -0.99 1.07
CA SER A 92 -12.08 -1.43 0.02
C SER A 92 -11.61 -2.65 -0.78
N ASP A 93 -10.56 -3.34 -0.33
CA ASP A 93 -9.93 -4.48 -1.04
C ASP A 93 -9.44 -4.14 -2.47
N ASN A 94 -9.10 -2.87 -2.74
CA ASN A 94 -8.73 -2.40 -4.08
C ASN A 94 -7.21 -2.24 -4.22
N LYS A 95 -6.55 -3.30 -4.70
CA LYS A 95 -5.10 -3.34 -4.92
C LYS A 95 -4.61 -2.23 -5.86
N GLU A 96 -5.28 -2.05 -7.01
CA GLU A 96 -4.84 -1.11 -8.04
C GLU A 96 -4.96 0.35 -7.58
N ALA A 97 -5.99 0.68 -6.81
CA ALA A 97 -6.14 2.01 -6.22
C ALA A 97 -5.07 2.27 -5.13
N ALA A 98 -4.69 1.25 -4.36
CA ALA A 98 -3.60 1.35 -3.40
C ALA A 98 -2.25 1.60 -4.11
N THR A 99 -1.98 0.89 -5.20
CA THR A 99 -0.81 1.14 -6.07
C THR A 99 -0.77 2.58 -6.58
N LYS A 100 -1.91 3.12 -7.02
CA LYS A 100 -2.00 4.51 -7.49
C LYS A 100 -1.73 5.51 -6.37
N GLY A 101 -2.28 5.28 -5.17
CA GLY A 101 -2.04 6.13 -4.00
C GLY A 101 -0.57 6.13 -3.59
N ALA A 102 0.07 4.96 -3.60
CA ALA A 102 1.50 4.82 -3.32
C ALA A 102 2.36 5.56 -4.35
N SER A 103 2.02 5.47 -5.64
CA SER A 103 2.70 6.22 -6.70
C SER A 103 2.57 7.74 -6.51
N ALA A 104 1.38 8.21 -6.11
CA ALA A 104 1.16 9.63 -5.80
C ALA A 104 1.96 10.09 -4.57
N MET A 105 2.07 9.23 -3.54
CA MET A 105 2.89 9.50 -2.36
C MET A 105 4.37 9.66 -2.70
N LEU A 106 4.93 8.78 -3.54
CA LEU A 106 6.32 8.87 -3.98
C LEU A 106 6.61 10.19 -4.71
N ALA A 107 5.67 10.65 -5.54
CA ALA A 107 5.76 11.94 -6.21
C ALA A 107 5.65 13.12 -5.22
N ALA A 108 4.74 13.03 -4.23
CA ALA A 108 4.56 14.03 -3.19
C ALA A 108 5.83 14.19 -2.32
N ILE A 109 6.40 13.06 -1.89
CA ILE A 109 7.67 13.01 -1.15
C ILE A 109 8.80 13.66 -1.96
N SER A 110 8.92 13.29 -3.24
CA SER A 110 9.98 13.82 -4.11
C SER A 110 9.84 15.31 -4.40
N SER A 111 8.63 15.86 -4.25
CA SER A 111 8.32 17.27 -4.50
C SER A 111 8.28 18.11 -3.22
N PHE A 112 8.54 17.52 -2.05
CA PHE A 112 8.46 18.22 -0.78
C PHE A 112 9.58 19.28 -0.68
N ASP A 113 9.18 20.50 -0.33
CA ASP A 113 10.09 21.63 -0.18
C ASP A 113 10.66 21.67 1.24
N MET A 114 11.90 21.20 1.41
CA MET A 114 12.62 21.18 2.69
C MET A 114 12.80 22.56 3.33
N THR A 115 12.65 23.65 2.57
CA THR A 115 12.69 25.01 3.14
C THR A 115 11.46 25.34 3.99
N LYS A 116 10.43 24.48 3.97
CA LYS A 116 9.20 24.60 4.77
C LYS A 116 9.30 24.02 6.17
N ILE A 117 10.43 23.42 6.53
CA ILE A 117 10.65 22.79 7.84
C ILE A 117 11.91 23.36 8.50
N ASP A 118 11.88 23.44 9.83
CA ASP A 118 12.99 24.00 10.60
C ASP A 118 14.22 23.08 10.49
N GLU A 119 15.43 23.65 10.44
CA GLU A 119 16.68 22.87 10.32
C GLU A 119 16.83 21.82 11.43
N ALA A 120 16.34 22.11 12.63
CA ALA A 120 16.34 21.18 13.76
C ALA A 120 15.50 19.91 13.50
N GLN A 121 14.51 19.98 12.60
CA GLN A 121 13.62 18.88 12.23
C GLN A 121 14.12 18.07 11.03
N HIS A 122 15.14 18.56 10.29
CA HIS A 122 15.58 17.95 9.02
C HIS A 122 16.01 16.50 9.19
N LYS A 123 16.78 16.20 10.23
CA LYS A 123 17.27 14.83 10.47
C LYS A 123 16.10 13.86 10.67
N GLU A 124 15.19 14.19 11.59
CA GLU A 124 14.03 13.34 11.90
C GLU A 124 13.12 13.19 10.69
N TYR A 125 12.87 14.28 9.96
CA TYR A 125 12.10 14.25 8.72
C TYR A 125 12.71 13.28 7.70
N MET A 126 14.03 13.32 7.50
CA MET A 126 14.70 12.47 6.51
C MET A 126 14.59 10.99 6.89
N GLU A 127 14.74 10.65 8.17
CA GLU A 127 14.59 9.26 8.64
C GLU A 127 13.15 8.75 8.42
N ILE A 128 12.14 9.56 8.76
CA ILE A 128 10.72 9.22 8.54
C ILE A 128 10.42 9.03 7.05
N ILE A 129 10.85 9.97 6.20
CA ILE A 129 10.51 9.97 4.78
C ILE A 129 11.28 8.92 3.98
N GLU A 130 12.50 8.55 4.39
CA GLU A 130 13.22 7.42 3.79
C GLU A 130 12.44 6.11 3.99
N SER A 131 11.98 5.84 5.21
CA SER A 131 11.16 4.66 5.51
C SER A 131 9.81 4.71 4.81
N ALA A 132 9.11 5.85 4.87
CA ALA A 132 7.82 6.01 4.20
C ALA A 132 7.93 5.80 2.68
N LYS A 133 9.02 6.26 2.07
CA LYS A 133 9.30 6.07 0.64
C LYS A 133 9.51 4.59 0.33
N GLU A 134 10.33 3.88 1.10
CA GLU A 134 10.53 2.44 0.92
C GLU A 134 9.19 1.68 0.96
N HIS A 135 8.39 1.89 2.01
CA HIS A 135 7.10 1.23 2.14
C HIS A 135 6.12 1.59 1.01
N ALA A 136 6.09 2.83 0.56
CA ALA A 136 5.29 3.23 -0.59
C ALA A 136 5.77 2.54 -1.90
N GLU A 137 7.08 2.39 -2.13
CA GLU A 137 7.61 1.67 -3.28
C GLU A 137 7.18 0.20 -3.30
N HIS A 138 7.18 -0.45 -2.14
CA HIS A 138 6.70 -1.83 -2.02
C HIS A 138 5.18 -1.94 -2.24
N ILE A 139 4.38 -1.05 -1.65
CA ILE A 139 2.92 -1.03 -1.88
C ILE A 139 2.60 -0.87 -3.37
N ALA A 140 3.36 -0.03 -4.08
CA ALA A 140 3.16 0.18 -5.52
C ALA A 140 3.34 -1.08 -6.36
N LYS A 141 4.15 -2.04 -5.93
CA LYS A 141 4.57 -3.21 -6.73
C LYS A 141 3.96 -4.53 -6.25
N SER A 142 3.34 -4.54 -5.09
CA SER A 142 2.96 -5.77 -4.38
C SER A 142 1.50 -6.22 -4.58
N PRO A 143 1.20 -7.51 -4.37
CA PRO A 143 -0.17 -7.98 -4.16
C PRO A 143 -0.75 -7.45 -2.85
N ILE A 144 -2.09 -7.49 -2.70
CA ILE A 144 -2.80 -6.77 -1.64
C ILE A 144 -2.40 -7.17 -0.21
N ASP A 145 -2.08 -8.43 0.03
CA ASP A 145 -1.68 -8.87 1.36
C ASP A 145 -0.34 -8.25 1.77
N HIS A 146 0.64 -8.22 0.86
CA HIS A 146 1.90 -7.51 1.08
C HIS A 146 1.72 -5.98 1.11
N GLN A 147 0.77 -5.41 0.35
CA GLN A 147 0.45 -3.98 0.47
C GLN A 147 0.00 -3.63 1.89
N ARG A 148 -0.76 -4.51 2.55
CA ARG A 148 -1.20 -4.32 3.94
C ARG A 148 -0.04 -4.41 4.94
N GLU A 149 0.87 -5.35 4.73
CA GLU A 149 2.07 -5.49 5.56
C GLU A 149 2.91 -4.21 5.52
N HIS A 150 3.21 -3.68 4.32
CA HIS A 150 3.94 -2.42 4.21
C HIS A 150 3.13 -1.21 4.68
N PHE A 151 1.79 -1.26 4.60
CA PHE A 151 0.93 -0.18 5.11
C PHE A 151 0.95 -0.06 6.63
N GLU A 152 1.30 -1.13 7.38
CA GLU A 152 1.47 -1.07 8.83
C GLU A 152 2.59 -0.11 9.22
N THR A 153 3.79 -0.29 8.67
CA THR A 153 4.91 0.61 8.94
C THR A 153 4.67 2.01 8.38
N LEU A 154 4.13 2.11 7.16
CA LEU A 154 3.80 3.41 6.56
C LEU A 154 2.80 4.21 7.43
N SER A 155 1.89 3.52 8.13
CA SER A 155 0.97 4.20 9.06
C SER A 155 1.69 4.81 10.25
N THR A 156 2.72 4.15 10.78
CA THR A 156 3.60 4.72 11.81
C THR A 156 4.36 5.91 11.25
N ASP A 157 5.00 5.78 10.08
CA ASP A 157 5.81 6.86 9.49
C ASP A 157 5.00 8.13 9.24
N VAL A 158 3.76 7.99 8.73
CA VAL A 158 2.90 9.15 8.47
C VAL A 158 2.35 9.74 9.77
N MET A 159 2.10 8.93 10.81
CA MET A 159 1.77 9.45 12.14
C MET A 159 2.93 10.23 12.75
N ASP A 160 4.15 9.75 12.58
CA ASP A 160 5.38 10.40 13.03
C ASP A 160 5.61 11.71 12.27
N LEU A 161 5.38 11.73 10.96
CA LEU A 161 5.42 12.94 10.13
C LEU A 161 4.40 13.99 10.62
N VAL A 162 3.16 13.57 10.89
CA VAL A 162 2.11 14.44 11.43
C VAL A 162 2.47 14.95 12.82
N THR A 163 3.12 14.14 13.63
CA THR A 163 3.61 14.56 14.96
C THR A 163 4.74 15.57 14.84
N LEU A 164 5.72 15.32 13.96
CA LEU A 164 6.89 16.17 13.76
C LEU A 164 6.54 17.53 13.15
N LEU A 165 5.70 17.56 12.12
CA LEU A 165 5.46 18.76 11.31
C LEU A 165 4.06 19.35 11.49
N GLY A 166 3.13 18.57 12.04
CA GLY A 166 1.72 18.94 12.10
C GLY A 166 0.97 18.73 10.78
N THR A 167 -0.31 19.08 10.81
CA THR A 167 -1.22 19.01 9.66
C THR A 167 -2.26 20.12 9.75
N ASP A 168 -2.80 20.55 8.61
CA ASP A 168 -3.95 21.43 8.52
C ASP A 168 -5.29 20.68 8.41
N LYS A 169 -5.25 19.34 8.33
CA LYS A 169 -6.43 18.48 8.24
C LYS A 169 -6.89 18.02 9.62
N THR A 170 -8.20 17.87 9.79
CA THR A 170 -8.73 17.07 10.90
C THR A 170 -8.53 15.59 10.59
N LEU A 171 -7.76 14.91 11.43
CA LEU A 171 -7.49 13.48 11.33
C LEU A 171 -7.94 12.77 12.62
N TYR A 172 -8.12 11.47 12.52
CA TYR A 172 -8.42 10.57 13.62
C TYR A 172 -7.35 9.50 13.66
N GLN A 173 -6.74 9.30 14.82
CA GLN A 173 -5.91 8.13 15.04
C GLN A 173 -6.84 6.98 15.42
N ASP A 174 -7.00 6.04 14.51
CA ASP A 174 -7.73 4.81 14.71
C ASP A 174 -6.78 3.70 15.17
N TYR A 175 -7.34 2.60 15.68
CA TYR A 175 -6.56 1.49 16.23
C TYR A 175 -7.20 0.14 15.93
N CYS A 176 -6.35 -0.82 15.52
CA CYS A 176 -6.74 -2.20 15.24
C CYS A 176 -6.34 -3.06 16.44
N PRO A 177 -7.29 -3.59 17.24
CA PRO A 177 -6.95 -4.38 18.42
C PRO A 177 -6.30 -5.74 18.07
N MET A 178 -6.52 -6.26 16.86
CA MET A 178 -5.95 -7.54 16.42
C MET A 178 -4.50 -7.42 15.98
N LYS A 179 -4.19 -6.39 15.18
CA LYS A 179 -2.82 -6.09 14.73
C LYS A 179 -2.00 -5.33 15.77
N LYS A 180 -2.68 -4.68 16.74
CA LYS A 180 -2.10 -3.74 17.71
C LYS A 180 -1.42 -2.52 17.06
N VAL A 181 -1.89 -2.13 15.87
CA VAL A 181 -1.36 -1.02 15.07
C VAL A 181 -2.39 0.11 14.97
N SER A 182 -1.91 1.36 14.94
CA SER A 182 -2.73 2.55 14.69
C SER A 182 -2.64 3.00 13.23
N TRP A 183 -3.65 3.71 12.74
CA TRP A 183 -3.63 4.37 11.43
C TRP A 183 -4.35 5.71 11.47
N LEU A 184 -4.16 6.56 10.46
CA LEU A 184 -4.86 7.84 10.35
C LEU A 184 -6.08 7.75 9.43
N SER A 185 -7.16 8.41 9.82
CA SER A 185 -8.41 8.53 9.05
C SER A 185 -8.88 9.98 9.00
N GLU A 186 -9.48 10.37 7.88
CA GLU A 186 -10.12 11.67 7.67
C GLU A 186 -11.58 11.70 8.17
N THR A 187 -12.11 10.56 8.63
CA THR A 187 -13.46 10.46 9.18
C THR A 187 -13.47 9.67 10.49
N LYS A 188 -14.50 9.90 11.32
CA LYS A 188 -14.74 9.13 12.56
C LYS A 188 -15.22 7.68 12.30
N GLU A 189 -15.69 7.39 11.09
CA GLU A 189 -16.17 6.06 10.74
C GLU A 189 -14.97 5.11 10.56
N ILE A 190 -14.96 4.00 11.29
CA ILE A 190 -13.90 3.00 11.19
C ILE A 190 -14.02 2.23 9.88
N LYS A 191 -12.94 2.28 9.08
CA LYS A 191 -12.74 1.48 7.87
C LYS A 191 -11.35 0.86 7.91
N ASN A 192 -11.29 -0.39 8.38
CA ASN A 192 -10.05 -1.10 8.70
C ASN A 192 -9.27 -1.48 7.42
N PRO A 193 -8.09 -0.87 7.17
CA PRO A 193 -7.30 -1.15 5.96
C PRO A 193 -6.60 -2.51 6.00
N PHE A 194 -6.35 -3.06 7.18
CA PHE A 194 -5.60 -4.31 7.36
C PHE A 194 -6.41 -5.56 7.05
N TYR A 195 -7.74 -5.48 7.11
CA TYR A 195 -8.62 -6.62 6.88
C TYR A 195 -9.67 -6.39 5.77
N GLY A 196 -9.78 -5.17 5.24
CA GLY A 196 -10.72 -4.83 4.17
C GLY A 196 -12.15 -5.22 4.51
N SER A 197 -12.89 -5.75 3.55
CA SER A 197 -14.28 -6.18 3.72
C SER A 197 -14.48 -7.24 4.81
N LYS A 198 -13.46 -8.05 5.13
CA LYS A 198 -13.58 -9.13 6.13
C LYS A 198 -13.86 -8.59 7.53
N MET A 199 -13.31 -7.42 7.88
CA MET A 199 -13.47 -6.82 9.21
C MET A 199 -13.49 -5.29 9.11
N LEU A 200 -14.25 -4.75 8.14
CA LEU A 200 -14.22 -3.34 7.78
C LEU A 200 -14.47 -2.40 8.96
N THR A 201 -15.38 -2.77 9.87
CA THR A 201 -15.76 -1.95 11.02
C THR A 201 -14.99 -2.30 12.30
N CYS A 202 -13.98 -3.20 12.23
CA CYS A 202 -13.20 -3.60 13.39
C CYS A 202 -12.13 -2.55 13.71
N GLY A 203 -12.26 -1.88 14.85
CA GLY A 203 -11.29 -0.89 15.32
C GLY A 203 -11.93 0.10 16.28
N SER A 204 -11.13 1.08 16.71
CA SER A 204 -11.60 2.15 17.60
C SER A 204 -10.86 3.45 17.32
N VAL A 205 -11.56 4.58 17.36
CA VAL A 205 -10.93 5.91 17.38
C VAL A 205 -10.25 6.10 18.74
N LYS A 206 -8.96 6.47 18.74
CA LYS A 206 -8.18 6.77 19.95
C LYS A 206 -8.16 8.26 20.27
N LYS A 207 -7.89 9.10 19.27
CA LYS A 207 -7.91 10.56 19.42
C LYS A 207 -8.19 11.25 18.09
N GLN A 208 -8.65 12.49 18.20
CA GLN A 208 -8.74 13.42 17.08
C GLN A 208 -7.47 14.30 17.07
N ILE A 209 -6.96 14.60 15.89
CA ILE A 209 -5.79 15.45 15.62
C ILE A 209 -6.28 16.64 14.79
N ASN A 210 -5.90 17.87 15.18
CA ASN A 210 -6.41 19.13 14.62
C ASN A 210 -5.33 20.19 14.47
#